data_AF-A0A0E2Z2X3-F1
#
_entry.id   AF-A0A0E2Z2X3-F1
#
_cell.length_a   1.000
_cell.length_b   1.000
_cell.length_c   1.000
_cell.angle_alpha   90.00
_cell.angle_beta   90.00
_cell.angle_gamma   90.00
#
_symmetry.space_group_name_H-M   'P 1'
#
loop_
_entity.id
_entity.type
_entity.pdbx_description
1 polymer ?
#
loop_
_entity_poly.entity_id
_entity_poly.type
_entity_poly.pdbx_seq_one_letter_code
_entity_poly.pdbx_strand_id
1 'polypeptide(L)'
;AYEIGGYEPGDIEVVAAFDVADTKVGKDVSEAIYARPNNTITVAEVPKMGVTVQKGPTLDGIGRHLSRIVTVSSEPDVNVKKVLEDSGAEMLVNYLPVGSTN
;
A
#
# COMPACT_ATOMS: atom_id res chain seq x y z
N ALA A 1 8.98 -24.42 15.27
CA ALA A 1 7.75 -23.62 15.25
C ALA A 1 7.90 -22.57 14.16
N TYR A 2 6.87 -22.33 13.35
CA TYR A 2 6.87 -21.29 12.30
C TYR A 2 5.95 -20.11 12.66
N GLU A 3 5.62 -19.96 13.95
CA GLU A 3 4.80 -18.89 14.52
C GLU A 3 5.65 -17.89 15.32
N ILE A 4 5.11 -16.68 15.49
CA ILE A 4 5.66 -15.65 16.37
C ILE A 4 4.56 -15.19 17.31
N GLY A 5 4.68 -15.50 18.60
CA GLY A 5 3.77 -15.00 19.62
C GLY A 5 2.35 -15.54 19.52
N GLY A 6 2.18 -16.73 18.95
CA GLY A 6 0.89 -17.37 18.69
C GLY A 6 0.28 -17.06 17.32
N TYR A 7 0.95 -16.24 16.50
CA TYR A 7 0.49 -15.88 15.15
C TYR A 7 1.28 -16.64 14.08
N GLU A 8 0.56 -17.26 13.15
CA GLU A 8 1.09 -17.83 11.92
C GLU A 8 1.09 -16.79 10.78
N PRO A 9 1.88 -16.97 9.70
CA PRO A 9 1.85 -16.06 8.56
C PRO A 9 0.46 -15.86 7.93
N GLY A 10 -0.40 -16.86 8.02
CA GLY A 10 -1.77 -16.82 7.50
C GLY A 10 -2.73 -15.95 8.33
N ASP A 11 -2.36 -15.58 9.56
CA ASP A 11 -3.16 -14.71 10.42
C ASP A 11 -3.01 -13.22 10.07
N ILE A 12 -2.13 -12.89 9.10
CA ILE A 12 -1.93 -11.51 8.66
C ILE A 12 -2.99 -11.15 7.62
N GLU A 13 -3.85 -10.21 7.99
CA GLU A 13 -4.87 -9.65 7.10
C GLU A 13 -4.49 -8.23 6.65
N VAL A 14 -4.57 -7.98 5.34
CA VAL A 14 -4.50 -6.61 4.81
C VAL A 14 -5.89 -6.01 4.92
N VAL A 15 -6.05 -4.99 5.75
CA VAL A 15 -7.36 -4.32 5.99
C VAL A 15 -7.42 -2.89 5.42
N ALA A 16 -6.27 -2.30 5.11
CA ALA A 16 -6.15 -0.98 4.48
C ALA A 16 -4.86 -0.90 3.68
N ALA A 17 -4.85 -0.09 2.61
CA ALA A 17 -3.66 0.16 1.81
C ALA A 17 -3.66 1.59 1.27
N PHE A 18 -2.46 2.18 1.17
CA PHE A 18 -2.24 3.54 0.71
C PHE A 18 -1.11 3.58 -0.31
N ASP A 19 -1.30 4.32 -1.40
CA ASP A 19 -0.26 4.65 -2.36
C ASP A 19 -0.58 6.04 -2.96
N VAL A 20 0.30 6.54 -3.82
CA VAL A 20 0.12 7.80 -4.54
C VAL A 20 0.09 7.63 -6.04
N ALA A 21 0.55 6.49 -6.57
CA ALA A 21 0.58 6.23 -8.00
C ALA A 21 -0.83 6.04 -8.59
N ASP A 22 -1.12 6.71 -9.70
CA ASP A 22 -2.36 6.54 -10.47
C ASP A 22 -2.59 5.11 -10.95
N THR A 23 -1.52 4.35 -11.15
CA THR A 23 -1.57 2.94 -11.56
C THR A 23 -2.05 2.00 -10.46
N LYS A 24 -2.10 2.45 -9.21
CA LYS A 24 -2.41 1.64 -8.02
C LYS A 24 -3.66 2.14 -7.29
N VAL A 25 -3.76 3.45 -7.09
CA VAL A 25 -4.89 4.07 -6.38
C VAL A 25 -6.21 3.70 -7.07
N GLY A 26 -7.20 3.29 -6.27
CA GLY A 26 -8.52 2.86 -6.74
C GLY A 26 -8.62 1.38 -7.14
N LYS A 27 -7.51 0.63 -7.15
CA LYS A 27 -7.51 -0.82 -7.42
C LYS A 27 -7.57 -1.65 -6.14
N ASP A 28 -7.99 -2.89 -6.28
CA ASP A 28 -7.82 -3.89 -5.21
C ASP A 28 -6.31 -4.09 -4.95
N VAL A 29 -5.92 -4.31 -3.69
CA VAL A 29 -4.54 -4.62 -3.32
C VAL A 29 -4.00 -5.80 -4.14
N SER A 30 -4.82 -6.83 -4.41
CA SER A 30 -4.40 -7.99 -5.20
C SER A 30 -4.01 -7.63 -6.63
N GLU A 31 -4.50 -6.52 -7.17
CA GLU A 31 -4.15 -6.00 -8.50
C GLU A 31 -3.01 -4.98 -8.41
N ALA A 32 -3.04 -4.11 -7.40
CA ALA A 32 -2.09 -3.02 -7.23
C ALA A 32 -0.65 -3.51 -6.97
N ILE A 33 -0.48 -4.65 -6.30
CA ILE A 33 0.86 -5.24 -6.06
C ILE A 33 1.59 -5.59 -7.37
N TYR A 34 0.86 -5.86 -8.45
CA TYR A 34 1.41 -6.16 -9.78
C TYR A 34 1.44 -4.94 -10.71
N ALA A 35 0.91 -3.79 -10.29
CA ALA A 35 0.90 -2.59 -11.10
C ALA A 35 2.32 -2.00 -11.23
N ARG A 36 2.71 -1.61 -12.45
CA ARG A 36 3.97 -0.91 -12.69
C ARG A 36 4.06 0.34 -11.80
N PRO A 37 5.26 0.69 -11.28
CA PRO A 37 6.56 0.12 -11.64
C PRO A 37 6.98 -1.13 -10.85
N ASN A 38 6.10 -1.72 -10.03
CA ASN A 38 6.42 -2.99 -9.36
C ASN A 38 6.77 -4.07 -10.41
N ASN A 39 7.82 -4.85 -10.15
CA ASN A 39 8.38 -5.81 -11.09
C ASN A 39 9.05 -7.01 -10.42
N THR A 40 8.69 -7.30 -9.16
CA THR A 40 9.21 -8.48 -8.46
C THR A 40 8.72 -9.78 -9.13
N ILE A 41 9.42 -10.88 -8.88
CA ILE A 41 8.97 -12.21 -9.32
C ILE A 41 7.64 -12.57 -8.64
N THR A 42 6.70 -13.14 -9.40
CA THR A 42 5.47 -13.69 -8.83
C THR A 42 5.76 -15.08 -8.27
N VAL A 43 5.63 -15.24 -6.95
CA VAL A 43 5.85 -16.51 -6.25
C VAL A 43 4.55 -17.23 -5.87
N ALA A 44 3.43 -16.51 -5.88
CA ALA A 44 2.09 -17.03 -5.63
C ALA A 44 1.05 -16.11 -6.30
N GLU A 45 -0.10 -16.69 -6.63
CA GLU A 45 -1.30 -15.95 -7.03
C GLU A 45 -1.99 -15.39 -5.79
N VAL A 46 -2.38 -14.12 -5.83
CA VAL A 46 -3.07 -13.44 -4.73
C VAL A 46 -4.55 -13.29 -5.09
N PRO A 47 -5.48 -13.90 -4.34
CA PRO A 47 -6.91 -13.75 -4.59
C PRO A 47 -7.35 -12.31 -4.32
N LYS A 48 -8.49 -11.92 -4.90
CA LYS A 48 -9.10 -10.61 -4.64
C LYS A 48 -9.33 -10.42 -3.14
N MET A 49 -8.81 -9.32 -2.59
CA MET A 49 -8.84 -9.07 -1.14
C MET A 49 -10.03 -8.21 -0.71
N GLY A 50 -10.66 -7.48 -1.63
CA GLY A 50 -11.73 -6.54 -1.31
C GLY A 50 -11.23 -5.24 -0.67
N VAL A 51 -9.91 -5.03 -0.65
CA VAL A 51 -9.28 -3.83 -0.09
C VAL A 51 -8.81 -2.94 -1.20
N THR A 52 -9.45 -1.78 -1.35
CA THR A 52 -9.06 -0.77 -2.34
C THR A 52 -7.89 0.07 -1.84
N VAL A 53 -6.86 0.25 -2.67
CA VAL A 53 -5.77 1.17 -2.40
C VAL A 53 -6.27 2.60 -2.44
N GLN A 54 -6.13 3.32 -1.33
CA GLN A 54 -6.58 4.70 -1.18
C GLN A 54 -5.44 5.68 -1.44
N LYS A 55 -5.77 6.88 -1.92
CA LYS A 55 -4.77 7.93 -2.13
C LYS A 55 -4.35 8.52 -0.78
N GLY A 56 -3.15 8.18 -0.31
CA GLY A 56 -2.56 8.84 0.87
C GLY A 56 -1.92 10.19 0.52
N PRO A 57 -1.67 11.09 1.49
CA PRO A 57 -0.95 12.34 1.24
C PRO A 57 0.42 12.11 0.61
N THR A 58 0.74 12.84 -0.47
CA THR A 58 2.01 12.63 -1.19
C THR A 58 3.22 13.14 -0.41
N LEU A 59 3.10 14.31 0.22
CA LEU A 59 4.17 14.98 0.97
C LEU A 59 5.51 14.96 0.21
N ASP A 60 6.58 14.48 0.84
CA ASP A 60 7.92 14.31 0.26
C ASP A 60 8.18 12.89 -0.26
N GLY A 61 7.12 12.08 -0.41
CA GLY A 61 7.14 10.69 -0.91
C GLY A 61 7.66 10.53 -2.35
N ILE A 62 7.54 11.57 -3.17
CA ILE A 62 7.91 11.53 -4.59
C ILE A 62 9.16 12.39 -4.84
N GLY A 63 10.32 11.73 -4.83
CA GLY A 63 11.59 12.34 -5.19
C GLY A 63 11.78 12.52 -6.70
N ARG A 64 12.87 13.23 -7.07
CA ARG A 64 13.23 13.57 -8.47
C ARG A 64 13.25 12.39 -9.45
N HIS A 65 13.72 11.23 -9.00
CA HIS A 65 13.83 10.05 -9.85
C HIS A 65 12.48 9.36 -10.02
N LEU A 66 11.73 9.25 -8.92
CA LEU A 66 10.44 8.57 -8.91
C LEU A 66 9.38 9.37 -9.69
N SER A 67 9.43 10.70 -9.67
CA SER A 67 8.52 11.57 -10.45
C SER A 67 8.64 11.42 -11.96
N ARG A 68 9.71 10.79 -12.47
CA ARG A 68 9.89 10.49 -13.89
C ARG A 68 9.26 9.15 -14.31
N ILE A 69 8.86 8.35 -13.33
CA ILE A 69 8.40 6.96 -13.50
C ILE A 69 6.93 6.85 -13.10
N VAL A 70 6.53 7.54 -12.03
CA VAL A 70 5.20 7.48 -11.44
C VAL A 70 4.47 8.80 -11.64
N THR A 71 3.24 8.71 -12.15
CA THR A 71 2.27 9.80 -12.12
C THR A 71 1.48 9.73 -10.83
N VAL A 72 1.37 10.86 -10.13
CA VAL A 72 0.55 10.94 -8.90
C VAL A 72 -0.93 10.93 -9.29
N SER A 73 -1.71 10.09 -8.63
CA SER A 73 -3.17 10.03 -8.81
C SER A 73 -3.82 11.37 -8.51
N SER A 74 -4.84 11.72 -9.30
CA SER A 74 -5.67 12.91 -9.11
C SER A 74 -6.79 12.73 -8.08
N GLU A 75 -6.96 11.52 -7.54
CA GLU A 75 -7.90 11.26 -6.44
C GLU A 75 -7.56 12.13 -5.21
N PRO A 76 -8.56 12.54 -4.41
CA PRO A 76 -8.31 13.32 -3.21
C PRO A 76 -7.59 12.49 -2.16
N ASP A 77 -6.70 13.15 -1.40
CA ASP A 77 -6.03 12.50 -0.27
C ASP A 77 -7.05 12.11 0.81
N VAL A 78 -6.94 10.87 1.29
CA VAL A 78 -7.76 10.37 2.41
C VAL A 78 -7.20 10.79 3.76
N ASN A 79 -8.06 10.83 4.77
CA ASN A 79 -7.61 10.92 6.15
C ASN A 79 -7.11 9.55 6.62
N VAL A 80 -5.79 9.33 6.52
CA VAL A 80 -5.13 8.06 6.87
C VAL A 80 -5.47 7.61 8.30
N LYS A 81 -5.48 8.54 9.28
CA LYS A 81 -5.84 8.22 10.67
C LYS A 81 -7.24 7.62 10.74
N LYS A 82 -8.22 8.26 10.10
CA LYS A 82 -9.61 7.81 10.10
C LYS A 82 -9.73 6.43 9.44
N VAL A 83 -9.07 6.23 8.30
CA VAL A 83 -9.10 4.94 7.59
C VAL A 83 -8.53 3.82 8.46
N LEU A 84 -7.40 4.05 9.13
CA LEU A 84 -6.82 3.06 10.03
C LEU A 84 -7.76 2.72 11.20
N GLU A 85 -8.34 3.75 11.84
CA GLU A 85 -9.33 3.57 12.92
C GLU A 85 -10.57 2.79 12.44
N ASP A 86 -11.13 3.15 11.29
CA ASP A 86 -12.33 2.50 10.74
C ASP A 86 -12.05 1.05 10.30
N SER A 87 -10.85 0.77 9.79
CA SER A 87 -10.44 -0.57 9.31
C SER A 87 -10.12 -1.55 10.43
N GLY A 88 -9.94 -1.07 11.67
CA GLY A 88 -9.47 -1.90 12.77
C GLY A 88 -7.99 -2.31 12.65
N ALA A 89 -7.18 -1.58 11.88
CA ALA A 89 -5.78 -1.90 11.68
C ALA A 89 -5.00 -1.85 13.02
N GLU A 90 -4.35 -2.95 13.37
CA GLU A 90 -3.52 -3.07 14.58
C GLU A 90 -2.05 -2.73 14.33
N MET A 91 -1.62 -2.82 13.06
CA MET A 91 -0.26 -2.55 12.61
C MET A 91 -0.27 -1.76 11.30
N LEU A 92 0.64 -0.78 11.19
CA LEU A 92 0.95 -0.10 9.94
C LEU A 92 2.37 -0.44 9.50
N VAL A 93 2.52 -0.98 8.29
CA VAL A 93 3.82 -1.21 7.66
C VAL A 93 4.15 -0.04 6.74
N ASN A 94 5.22 0.69 7.05
CA ASN A 94 5.66 1.84 6.26
C ASN A 94 6.75 1.44 5.26
N TYR A 95 6.37 1.39 3.97
CA TYR A 95 7.29 1.19 2.83
C TYR A 95 7.41 2.43 1.93
N LEU A 96 7.40 3.63 2.54
CA LEU A 96 7.67 4.86 1.79
C LEU A 96 9.11 4.88 1.25
N PRO A 97 9.36 5.56 0.12
CA PRO A 97 10.70 5.73 -0.41
C PRO A 97 11.66 6.36 0.60
N VAL A 98 12.94 5.98 0.50
CA VAL A 98 14.01 6.58 1.31
C VAL A 98 14.03 8.10 1.14
N GLY A 99 14.16 8.81 2.27
CA GLY A 99 14.20 10.27 2.33
C GLY A 99 12.86 10.94 2.61
N SER A 100 11.76 10.18 2.72
CA SER A 100 10.47 10.70 3.17
C SER A 100 10.43 10.82 4.68
N THR A 101 10.39 12.05 5.21
CA THR A 101 10.56 12.31 6.65
C THR A 101 9.56 13.29 7.25
N ASN A 102 8.71 13.90 6.42
CA ASN A 102 7.78 14.95 6.83
C ASN A 102 6.32 14.49 6.79
#